data_AF-A0A9E1RW38-F1
#
_entry.id   AF-A0A9E1RW38-F1
#
_cell.length_a   1.000
_cell.length_b   1.000
_cell.length_c   1.000
_cell.angle_alpha   90.00
_cell.angle_beta   90.00
_cell.angle_gamma   90.00
#
_symmetry.space_group_name_H-M   'P 1'
#
loop_
_entity.id
_entity.type
_entity.pdbx_description
1 polymer ?
#
loop_
_entity_poly.entity_id
_entity_poly.type
_entity_poly.pdbx_seq_one_letter_code
_entity_poly.pdbx_strand_id
1 'polypeptide(L)'
;MASLLCARLCHDLAGPVGAVNNGAELLNEGGAESMDDARELISSCAGQAVRRLRFFRLTYGSNYGSMDWSGAMQTSAAMLADSKITYSWDGYYDGAEGPEVAAVVLPPYN
;
A
#
# COMPACT_ATOMS: atom_id res chain seq x y z
N MET A 1 7.57 -21.55 -4.98
CA MET A 1 7.14 -20.49 -4.04
C MET A 1 7.30 -19.10 -4.63
N ALA A 2 8.46 -18.73 -5.19
CA ALA A 2 8.66 -17.43 -5.84
C ALA A 2 7.64 -17.10 -6.96
N SER A 3 7.24 -18.07 -7.79
CA SER A 3 6.27 -17.85 -8.87
C SER A 3 4.88 -17.43 -8.39
N LEU A 4 4.37 -18.02 -7.30
CA LEU A 4 3.09 -17.65 -6.70
C LEU A 4 3.14 -16.25 -6.07
N LEU A 5 4.26 -15.91 -5.43
CA LEU A 5 4.49 -14.57 -4.91
C LEU A 5 4.49 -13.54 -6.04
N CYS A 6 5.25 -13.78 -7.12
CA CYS A 6 5.27 -12.90 -8.28
C CYS A 6 3.86 -12.74 -8.90
N ALA A 7 3.09 -13.82 -9.03
CA ALA A 7 1.73 -13.75 -9.54
C ALA A 7 0.83 -12.86 -8.66
N ARG A 8 0.94 -12.97 -7.33
CA ARG A 8 0.18 -12.13 -6.41
C ARG A 8 0.62 -10.67 -6.46
N LEU A 9 1.92 -10.39 -6.53
CA LEU A 9 2.46 -9.04 -6.68
C LEU A 9 1.96 -8.38 -7.97
N CYS A 10 2.03 -9.09 -9.09
CA CYS A 10 1.53 -8.59 -10.37
C CYS A 10 0.03 -8.33 -10.32
N HIS A 11 -0.75 -9.25 -9.75
CA HIS A 11 -2.19 -9.08 -9.58
C HIS A 11 -2.55 -7.84 -8.77
N ASP A 12 -1.91 -7.64 -7.61
CA ASP A 12 -2.25 -6.55 -6.69
C ASP A 12 -1.78 -5.18 -7.20
N LEU A 13 -0.80 -5.14 -8.12
CA LEU A 13 -0.30 -3.92 -8.75
C LEU A 13 -0.97 -3.61 -10.10
N ALA A 14 -1.55 -4.60 -10.78
CA ALA A 14 -2.15 -4.42 -12.10
C ALA A 14 -3.23 -3.33 -12.10
N GLY A 15 -4.09 -3.31 -11.08
CA GLY A 15 -5.16 -2.31 -10.93
C GLY A 15 -4.63 -0.87 -10.89
N PRO A 16 -3.84 -0.47 -9.86
CA PRO A 16 -3.35 0.89 -9.76
C PRO A 16 -2.40 1.29 -10.90
N VAL A 17 -1.60 0.37 -11.45
CA VAL A 17 -0.73 0.67 -12.61
C VAL A 17 -1.57 0.90 -13.88
N GLY A 18 -2.60 0.09 -14.11
CA GLY A 18 -3.53 0.28 -15.22
C GLY A 18 -4.28 1.62 -15.13
N ALA A 19 -4.71 2.00 -13.93
CA ALA A 19 -5.37 3.28 -13.71
C ALA A 19 -4.45 4.49 -13.98
N VAL A 20 -3.15 4.39 -13.68
CA VAL A 20 -2.17 5.41 -14.07
C VAL A 20 -2.06 5.55 -15.58
N ASN A 21 -2.02 4.43 -16.31
CA ASN A 21 -2.00 4.45 -17.78
C ASN A 21 -3.27 5.10 -18.34
N ASN A 22 -4.44 4.71 -17.84
CA ASN A 22 -5.73 5.29 -18.27
C ASN A 22 -5.78 6.80 -17.98
N GLY A 23 -5.27 7.24 -16.83
CA GLY A 23 -5.16 8.67 -16.52
C GLY A 23 -4.21 9.41 -17.48
N ALA A 24 -3.11 8.78 -17.88
CA ALA A 24 -2.18 9.37 -18.86
C ALA A 24 -2.81 9.48 -20.25
N GLU A 25 -3.62 8.49 -20.66
CA GLU A 25 -4.42 8.55 -21.90
C GLU A 25 -5.43 9.71 -21.83
N LEU A 26 -6.13 9.87 -20.70
CA LEU A 26 -7.05 11.00 -20.48
C LEU A 26 -6.36 12.37 -20.54
N LEU A 27 -5.10 12.48 -20.10
CA LEU A 27 -4.33 13.72 -20.25
C LEU A 27 -3.99 14.04 -21.71
N ASN A 28 -3.85 13.01 -22.55
CA ASN A 28 -3.44 13.16 -23.94
C ASN A 28 -4.65 13.35 -24.89
N GLU A 29 -5.75 12.68 -24.60
CA GLU A 29 -6.94 12.62 -25.48
C GLU A 29 -8.14 13.41 -24.91
N GLY A 30 -8.09 13.77 -23.63
CA GLY A 30 -9.18 14.46 -22.94
C GLY A 30 -9.24 15.96 -23.20
N GLY A 31 -10.40 16.54 -22.88
CA GLY A 31 -10.61 17.98 -22.86
C GLY A 31 -10.06 18.64 -21.59
N ALA A 32 -10.02 19.97 -21.57
CA ALA A 32 -9.54 20.74 -20.40
C ALA A 32 -10.31 20.42 -19.11
N GLU A 33 -11.58 20.04 -19.23
CA GLU A 33 -12.46 19.63 -18.14
C GLU A 33 -12.06 18.32 -17.45
N SER A 34 -11.38 17.40 -18.14
CA SER A 34 -10.96 16.10 -17.59
C SER A 34 -9.52 16.10 -17.06
N MET A 35 -8.81 17.21 -17.22
CA MET A 35 -7.37 17.27 -16.95
C MET A 35 -7.05 17.19 -15.45
N ASP A 36 -7.90 17.78 -14.61
CA ASP A 36 -7.71 17.71 -13.15
C ASP A 36 -8.11 16.33 -12.60
N ASP A 37 -9.20 15.74 -13.09
CA ASP A 37 -9.61 14.37 -12.76
C ASP A 37 -8.52 13.35 -13.14
N ALA A 38 -7.91 13.52 -14.32
CA ALA A 38 -6.83 12.66 -14.77
C ALA A 38 -5.58 12.79 -13.88
N ARG A 39 -5.24 14.00 -13.43
CA ARG A 39 -4.13 14.22 -12.48
C ARG A 39 -4.42 13.58 -11.12
N GLU A 40 -5.63 13.71 -10.61
CA GLU A 40 -6.04 13.12 -9.35
C GLU A 40 -6.00 11.58 -9.43
N LEU A 41 -6.53 11.00 -10.51
CA LEU A 41 -6.48 9.57 -10.78
C LEU A 41 -5.04 9.05 -10.80
N ILE A 42 -4.16 9.70 -11.57
CA ILE A 42 -2.74 9.32 -11.65
C ILE A 42 -2.09 9.40 -10.26
N SER A 43 -2.26 10.51 -9.55
CA SER A 43 -1.62 10.74 -8.26
C SER A 43 -2.07 9.71 -7.21
N SER A 44 -3.39 9.48 -7.11
CA SER A 44 -3.97 8.51 -6.17
C SER A 44 -3.50 7.09 -6.47
N CYS A 45 -3.59 6.65 -7.73
CA CYS A 45 -3.24 5.29 -8.12
C CYS A 45 -1.73 5.03 -8.08
N ALA A 46 -0.89 6.01 -8.45
CA ALA A 46 0.55 5.92 -8.26
C ALA A 46 0.91 5.79 -6.78
N GLY A 47 0.28 6.60 -5.91
CA GLY A 47 0.43 6.49 -4.47
C GLY A 47 0.06 5.10 -3.95
N GLN A 48 -1.07 4.55 -4.42
CA GLN A 48 -1.52 3.20 -4.08
C GLN A 48 -0.52 2.10 -4.49
N ALA A 49 0.08 2.20 -5.67
CA ALA A 49 1.11 1.27 -6.14
C ALA A 49 2.39 1.36 -5.28
N VAL A 50 2.84 2.59 -4.96
CA VAL A 50 4.03 2.81 -4.13
C VAL A 50 3.84 2.25 -2.73
N ARG A 51 2.67 2.45 -2.10
CA ARG A 51 2.38 1.93 -0.75
C ARG A 51 2.40 0.40 -0.73
N ARG A 52 1.81 -0.25 -1.73
CA ARG A 52 1.88 -1.71 -1.93
C ARG A 52 3.30 -2.22 -2.08
N LEU A 53 4.09 -1.60 -2.96
CA LEU A 53 5.49 -2.01 -3.18
C LEU A 53 6.35 -1.89 -1.92
N ARG A 54 6.19 -0.80 -1.16
CA ARG A 54 6.90 -0.61 0.12
C ARG A 54 6.53 -1.71 1.13
N PHE A 55 5.24 -1.99 1.25
CA PHE A 55 4.75 -3.05 2.13
C PHE A 55 5.27 -4.44 1.72
N PHE A 56 5.17 -4.79 0.44
CA PHE A 56 5.68 -6.07 -0.07
C PHE A 56 7.19 -6.21 0.10
N ARG A 57 7.96 -5.14 -0.11
CA ARG A 57 9.41 -5.15 0.14
C ARG A 57 9.72 -5.38 1.62
N LEU A 58 8.97 -4.76 2.52
CA LEU A 58 9.12 -4.95 3.95
C LEU A 58 8.76 -6.39 4.37
N THR A 59 7.65 -6.94 3.88
CA THR A 59 7.15 -8.26 4.34
C THR A 59 7.85 -9.45 3.68
N TYR A 60 8.19 -9.35 2.40
CA TYR A 60 8.80 -10.44 1.63
C TYR A 60 10.30 -10.27 1.38
N GLY A 61 10.85 -9.06 1.57
CA GLY A 61 12.25 -8.74 1.32
C GLY A 61 13.12 -8.60 2.57
N SER A 62 12.53 -8.58 3.77
CA SER A 62 13.29 -8.47 5.01
C SER A 62 13.91 -9.82 5.39
N ASN A 63 15.22 -9.83 5.61
CA ASN A 63 15.88 -10.93 6.31
C ASN A 63 15.52 -10.83 7.79
N TYR A 64 15.12 -11.93 8.42
CA TYR A 64 14.84 -12.00 9.86
C TYR A 64 16.08 -11.54 10.66
N GLY A 65 16.04 -10.29 11.13
CA GLY A 65 17.11 -9.52 11.77
C GLY A 65 16.58 -8.13 12.12
N SER A 66 17.34 -7.29 12.83
CA SER A 66 16.89 -6.02 13.46
C SER A 66 15.92 -5.22 12.57
N MET A 67 14.62 -5.40 12.80
CA MET A 67 13.56 -4.75 12.06
C MET A 67 13.38 -3.34 12.63
N ASP A 68 13.33 -2.33 11.77
CA ASP A 68 12.82 -1.02 12.17
C ASP A 68 11.31 -1.11 12.31
N TRP A 69 10.84 -1.36 13.53
CA TRP A 69 9.42 -1.51 13.82
C TRP A 69 8.65 -0.21 13.64
N SER A 70 9.26 0.96 13.85
CA SER A 70 8.60 2.24 13.58
C SER A 70 8.33 2.41 12.08
N GLY A 71 9.33 2.12 11.25
CA GLY A 71 9.17 2.08 9.79
C GLY A 71 8.16 1.03 9.33
N ALA A 72 8.12 -0.13 10.00
CA ALA A 72 7.18 -1.20 9.70
C ALA A 72 5.73 -0.83 9.99
N MET A 73 5.47 -0.18 11.13
CA MET A 73 4.14 0.33 11.50
C MET A 73 3.66 1.40 10.51
N GLN A 74 4.51 2.38 10.20
CA GLN A 74 4.16 3.45 9.25
C GLN A 74 3.86 2.89 7.84
N THR A 75 4.65 1.92 7.40
CA THR A 75 4.45 1.26 6.09
C THR A 75 3.14 0.46 6.06
N SER A 76 2.82 -0.23 7.16
CA SER A 76 1.58 -1.01 7.29
C SER A 76 0.35 -0.10 7.34
N ALA A 77 0.40 0.99 8.11
CA ALA A 77 -0.65 2.00 8.15
C ALA A 77 -0.90 2.60 6.76
N ALA A 78 0.17 2.98 6.05
CA ALA A 78 0.07 3.53 4.72
C ALA A 78 -0.58 2.53 3.74
N MET A 79 -0.17 1.26 3.76
CA MET A 79 -0.77 0.22 2.91
C MET A 79 -2.30 0.11 3.07
N LEU A 80 -2.80 0.34 4.28
CA LEU A 80 -4.23 0.20 4.61
C LEU A 80 -5.02 1.51 4.50
N ALA A 81 -4.37 2.64 4.20
CA ALA A 81 -4.98 3.97 4.21
C ALA A 81 -6.21 4.10 3.29
N ASP A 82 -6.23 3.40 2.15
CA ASP A 82 -7.36 3.40 1.19
C ASP A 82 -8.28 2.18 1.35
N SER A 83 -8.07 1.38 2.39
CA SER A 83 -8.86 0.18 2.64
C SER A 83 -10.06 0.48 3.53
N LYS A 84 -11.02 -0.42 3.55
CA LYS A 84 -12.12 -0.38 4.53
C LYS A 84 -11.68 -0.80 5.94
N ILE A 85 -10.41 -1.13 6.15
CA ILE A 85 -9.88 -1.67 7.39
C ILE A 85 -9.36 -0.53 8.27
N THR A 86 -9.74 -0.53 9.55
CA THR A 86 -9.16 0.40 10.52
C THR A 86 -7.85 -0.19 11.05
N TYR A 87 -6.76 0.56 10.90
CA TYR A 87 -5.45 0.14 11.39
C TYR A 87 -5.16 0.81 12.73
N SER A 88 -4.96 0.00 13.77
CA SER A 88 -4.52 0.42 15.09
C SER A 88 -3.31 -0.39 15.51
N TRP A 89 -2.43 0.19 16.32
CA TRP A 89 -1.32 -0.53 16.91
C TRP A 89 -1.21 -0.15 18.38
N ASP A 90 -1.55 -1.08 19.26
CA ASP A 90 -1.48 -0.89 20.71
C ASP A 90 -0.20 -1.56 21.23
N GLY A 91 0.80 -0.75 21.58
CA GLY A 91 2.05 -1.22 22.16
C GLY A 91 3.13 -0.14 22.24
N TYR A 92 3.98 -0.20 23.28
CA TYR A 92 5.20 0.62 23.39
C TYR A 92 6.38 -0.15 22.82
N TYR A 93 7.12 0.44 21.89
CA TYR A 93 8.31 -0.17 21.27
C TYR A 93 9.57 0.55 21.77
N ASP A 94 10.40 -0.12 22.56
CA ASP A 94 11.64 0.46 23.13
C ASP A 94 12.93 0.09 22.38
N GLY A 95 12.82 -0.70 21.30
CA GLY A 95 13.97 -1.08 20.47
C GLY A 95 14.52 -2.48 20.70
N ALA A 96 14.20 -3.18 21.80
CA ALA A 96 14.82 -4.45 22.16
C ALA A 96 14.03 -5.72 21.78
N GLU A 97 12.70 -5.72 21.87
CA GLU A 97 11.85 -6.88 21.56
C GLU A 97 10.63 -6.48 20.71
N GLY A 98 10.13 -7.42 19.90
CA GLY A 98 8.95 -7.20 19.05
C GLY A 98 7.70 -6.87 19.89
N PRO A 99 6.67 -6.23 19.28
CA PRO A 99 5.42 -5.91 19.97
C PRO A 99 4.75 -7.17 20.56
N GLU A 100 4.19 -7.08 21.77
CA GLU A 100 3.38 -8.17 22.35
C GLU A 100 2.12 -8.47 21.53
N VAL A 101 1.50 -7.45 20.91
CA VAL A 101 0.28 -7.59 20.11
C VAL A 101 0.27 -6.59 18.95
N ALA A 102 0.03 -7.06 17.72
CA ALA A 102 -0.38 -6.21 16.59
C ALA A 102 -1.87 -6.50 16.30
N ALA A 103 -2.77 -5.61 16.71
CA ALA A 103 -4.20 -5.80 16.52
C ALA A 103 -4.70 -5.09 15.25
N VAL A 104 -5.09 -5.84 14.22
CA VAL A 104 -5.83 -5.29 13.07
C VAL A 104 -7.33 -5.28 13.42
N VAL A 105 -7.91 -4.09 13.60
CA VAL A 105 -9.34 -3.93 13.89
C VAL A 105 -10.12 -3.87 12.58
N LEU A 106 -10.80 -4.96 12.23
CA LEU A 106 -11.75 -4.95 11.12
C LEU A 106 -12.95 -4.06 11.49
N PRO A 107 -13.50 -3.26 10.55
CA PRO A 107 -14.72 -2.51 10.82
C PRO A 107 -15.85 -3.47 11.25
N PRO A 108 -16.75 -3.05 12.15
CA PRO A 108 -17.95 -3.83 12.42
C PRO A 108 -18.71 -4.00 11.10
N TYR A 109 -19.08 -5.23 10.77
CA TYR A 109 -19.89 -5.56 9.60
C TYR A 109 -21.09 -4.60 9.52
N ASN A 110 -21.25 -3.92 8.38
CA ASN A 110 -22.51 -3.27 7.98
C ASN A 110 -23.00 -3.94 6.71
#